data_AF-A0A5J4UBF8-F1
#
_entry.id   AF-A0A5J4UBF8-F1
#
_cell.length_a   1.000
_cell.length_b   1.000
_cell.length_c   1.000
_cell.angle_alpha   90.00
_cell.angle_beta   90.00
_cell.angle_gamma   90.00
#
_symmetry.space_group_name_H-M   'P 1'
#
loop_
_entity.id
_entity.type
_entity.pdbx_description
1 polymer ?
#
loop_
_entity_poly.entity_id
_entity_poly.type
_entity_poly.pdbx_seq_one_letter_code
_entity_poly.pdbx_strand_id
1 'polypeptide(L)'
;MEQFIDTVDSARTGFNRERTINQRQDDGQLSQLHYNNVIQSLADIEMFVNEIYESQHHQAFKIQFNFGVIYEEYRHDQNDQVQVDYGYILPRDTRIQEHSPKVIQNQDDIEEYQQYIKAEIINMQNFTLDSTRQRYIAIYSMLIKTYNLQPQIVGASMKELIDLHCNGRKNVIYKNTGNNNNCYMEAIAKALHSDSKEKRYHQDEIISISKQLLVQVLELPFNSKSRKMTDLLKVFDGLDITKYAQIVSQKLKINQDIYYYDNEHKNYYRGLQIFYYCNGIEDSNEINQNEQHKTIDILVVESEWQGNKISHAFAIANKQALTGLIFCPHCNSKAFDPTDKNYSRDYEKHIIKCENNGGKIIKKVKLDYVQKPYCPHIMHNKTYQYLLANGRENEYKPTQYFITYDLETVPKIVNKKFGKSSYQMYELFPLSVASTIRNKQGIKKIFFSQQNGENFIVQWLNQLFKEAEQVNADNQYLTAAGTIDEKIPYSVEVPIVGFNSSRFDISLIISYMQCKDWTITNYTGSPSTAKLIIVHHKKLNLKVKFVDMLTYLQPMELKQAAKDFGDGYDDKKGLFPYECFNTDNVNEVLSKSEPFSMEDFNSSLKKTKISQKDYQIYPEDAK
;
A
#
# COMPACT_ATOMS: atom_id res chain seq x y z
N MET A 1 23.98 3.76 26.07
CA MET A 1 24.82 4.13 24.89
C MET A 1 26.05 3.24 24.80
N GLU A 2 26.83 3.07 25.88
CA GLU A 2 27.99 2.16 25.93
C GLU A 2 27.62 0.70 25.57
N GLN A 3 26.62 0.12 26.23
CA GLN A 3 26.13 -1.24 25.92
C GLN A 3 25.62 -1.41 24.47
N PHE A 4 25.08 -0.36 23.85
CA PHE A 4 24.65 -0.39 22.46
C PHE A 4 25.86 -0.47 21.51
N ILE A 5 26.89 0.33 21.78
CA ILE A 5 28.15 0.34 21.01
C ILE A 5 28.83 -1.03 21.14
N ASP A 6 28.93 -1.57 22.36
CA ASP A 6 29.51 -2.90 22.61
C ASP A 6 28.76 -4.01 21.86
N THR A 7 27.43 -3.90 21.76
CA THR A 7 26.60 -4.86 21.02
C THR A 7 26.85 -4.77 19.52
N VAL A 8 26.99 -3.56 18.97
CA VAL A 8 27.33 -3.34 17.56
C VAL A 8 28.72 -3.88 17.24
N ASP A 9 29.71 -3.64 18.11
CA ASP A 9 31.09 -4.13 17.92
C ASP A 9 31.15 -5.66 18.05
N SER A 10 30.41 -6.23 19.00
CA SER A 10 30.25 -7.68 19.12
C SER A 10 29.60 -8.30 17.88
N ALA A 11 28.58 -7.65 17.31
CA ALA A 11 27.89 -8.12 16.11
C ALA A 11 28.76 -8.09 14.85
N ARG A 12 29.78 -7.23 14.82
CA ARG A 12 30.77 -7.09 13.72
C ARG A 12 32.01 -7.97 13.89
N THR A 13 32.27 -8.45 15.11
CA THR A 13 33.48 -9.19 15.44
C THR A 13 33.62 -10.46 14.59
N GLY A 14 34.77 -10.62 13.94
CA GLY A 14 35.07 -11.79 13.11
C GLY A 14 34.54 -11.76 11.68
N PHE A 15 33.90 -10.66 11.25
CA PHE A 15 33.44 -10.47 9.88
C PHE A 15 34.25 -9.39 9.14
N ASN A 16 34.60 -9.66 7.88
CA ASN A 16 35.16 -8.63 7.00
C ASN A 16 34.12 -7.52 6.75
N ARG A 17 34.57 -6.28 6.53
CA ARG A 17 33.69 -5.15 6.21
C ARG A 17 32.76 -5.47 5.04
N GLU A 18 33.32 -6.03 3.98
CA GLU A 18 32.58 -6.55 2.83
C GLU A 18 33.01 -7.98 2.53
N ARG A 19 32.07 -8.79 2.02
CA ARG A 19 32.33 -10.18 1.62
C ARG A 19 31.37 -10.62 0.54
N THR A 20 31.90 -11.26 -0.50
CA THR A 20 31.08 -11.94 -1.53
C THR A 20 31.28 -13.45 -1.43
N ILE A 21 30.19 -14.22 -1.51
CA ILE A 21 30.21 -15.69 -1.51
C ILE A 21 29.45 -16.18 -2.74
N ASN A 22 30.11 -16.96 -3.59
CA ASN A 22 29.47 -17.63 -4.71
C ASN A 22 28.84 -18.94 -4.25
N GLN A 23 27.59 -19.18 -4.64
CA GLN A 23 26.86 -20.43 -4.39
C GLN A 23 26.30 -20.99 -5.70
N ARG A 24 26.30 -22.31 -5.80
CA ARG A 24 25.66 -23.05 -6.88
C ARG A 24 24.51 -23.84 -6.27
N GLN A 25 23.30 -23.59 -6.74
CA GLN A 25 22.10 -24.28 -6.28
C GLN A 25 21.97 -25.65 -6.97
N ASP A 26 21.11 -26.51 -6.41
CA ASP A 26 20.88 -27.88 -6.89
C ASP A 26 20.32 -27.90 -8.33
N ASP A 27 19.65 -26.84 -8.75
CA ASP A 27 19.13 -26.60 -10.11
C ASP A 27 20.20 -26.07 -11.09
N GLY A 28 21.45 -25.94 -10.64
CA GLY A 28 22.56 -25.41 -11.44
C GLY A 28 22.60 -23.87 -11.53
N GLN A 29 21.65 -23.14 -10.93
CA GLN A 29 21.65 -21.69 -10.90
C GLN A 29 22.80 -21.16 -10.03
N LEU A 30 23.55 -20.20 -10.59
CA LEU A 30 24.60 -19.48 -9.86
C LEU A 30 23.98 -18.28 -9.15
N SER A 31 24.19 -18.21 -7.84
CA SER A 31 23.82 -17.07 -7.01
C SER A 31 25.02 -16.51 -6.25
N GLN A 32 25.03 -15.21 -6.01
CA GLN A 32 26.07 -14.56 -5.22
C GLN A 32 25.44 -13.90 -3.98
N LEU A 33 26.09 -14.08 -2.83
CA LEU A 33 25.75 -13.42 -1.58
C LEU A 33 26.76 -12.31 -1.32
N HIS A 34 26.29 -11.07 -1.28
CA HIS A 34 27.09 -9.88 -1.01
C HIS A 34 26.74 -9.37 0.40
N TYR A 35 27.74 -9.24 1.25
CA TYR A 35 27.61 -8.71 2.61
C TYR A 35 28.28 -7.36 2.71
N ASN A 36 27.59 -6.39 3.31
CA ASN A 36 28.17 -5.17 3.86
C ASN A 36 27.90 -5.14 5.36
N ASN A 37 28.94 -5.37 6.17
CA ASN A 37 28.86 -5.50 7.62
C ASN A 37 28.99 -4.16 8.37
N VAL A 38 29.11 -3.05 7.64
CA VAL A 38 29.25 -1.70 8.19
C VAL A 38 28.28 -0.76 7.49
N ILE A 39 27.03 -0.82 7.93
CA ILE A 39 26.00 0.17 7.58
C ILE A 39 25.89 1.18 8.71
N GLN A 40 25.98 2.46 8.38
CA GLN A 40 25.87 3.59 9.32
C GLN A 40 24.74 4.55 8.93
N SER A 41 24.33 4.52 7.66
CA SER A 41 23.32 5.42 7.11
C SER A 41 22.47 4.74 6.04
N LEU A 42 21.37 5.39 5.68
CA LEU A 42 20.56 4.98 4.52
C LEU A 42 21.33 5.13 3.20
N ALA A 43 22.25 6.10 3.12
CA ALA A 43 23.09 6.30 1.95
C ALA A 43 24.05 5.11 1.73
N ASP A 44 24.55 4.48 2.80
CA ASP A 44 25.39 3.28 2.68
C ASP A 44 24.61 2.11 2.05
N ILE A 45 23.33 1.99 2.36
CA ILE A 45 22.43 0.98 1.78
C ILE A 45 22.23 1.26 0.29
N GLU A 46 21.93 2.51 -0.09
CA GLU A 46 21.75 2.90 -1.48
C GLU A 46 23.02 2.68 -2.31
N MET A 47 24.18 3.11 -1.77
CA MET A 47 25.49 2.86 -2.38
C MET A 47 25.74 1.38 -2.59
N PHE A 48 25.52 0.55 -1.57
CA PHE A 48 25.76 -0.89 -1.67
C PHE A 48 24.86 -1.57 -2.72
N VAL A 49 23.59 -1.15 -2.81
CA VAL A 49 22.66 -1.63 -3.85
C VAL A 49 23.14 -1.21 -5.26
N ASN A 50 23.58 0.04 -5.41
CA ASN A 50 24.10 0.55 -6.68
C ASN A 50 25.40 -0.14 -7.10
N GLU A 51 26.34 -0.36 -6.18
CA GLU A 51 27.58 -1.09 -6.45
C GLU A 51 27.31 -2.50 -6.97
N ILE A 52 26.33 -3.20 -6.38
CA ILE A 52 25.93 -4.51 -6.86
C ILE A 52 25.32 -4.41 -8.25
N TYR A 53 24.41 -3.46 -8.48
CA TYR A 53 23.80 -3.27 -9.81
C TYR A 53 24.85 -2.99 -10.91
N GLU A 54 25.80 -2.08 -10.66
CA GLU A 54 26.90 -1.77 -11.58
C GLU A 54 27.81 -3.00 -11.83
N SER A 55 28.05 -3.81 -10.79
CA SER A 55 28.84 -5.05 -10.92
C SER A 55 28.19 -6.11 -11.81
N GLN A 56 26.89 -6.01 -12.09
CA GLN A 56 26.18 -6.93 -13.01
C GLN A 56 26.32 -6.53 -14.49
N HIS A 57 27.02 -5.43 -14.81
CA HIS A 57 27.33 -5.03 -16.19
C HIS A 57 26.12 -4.98 -17.14
N HIS A 58 25.00 -4.44 -16.67
CA HIS A 58 23.72 -4.33 -17.43
C HIS A 58 23.08 -5.68 -17.84
N GLN A 59 23.48 -6.79 -17.21
CA GLN A 59 22.78 -8.06 -17.37
C GLN A 59 21.51 -8.06 -16.52
N ALA A 60 20.46 -8.74 -16.99
CA ALA A 60 19.27 -8.94 -16.17
C ALA A 60 19.57 -9.94 -15.05
N PHE A 61 19.17 -9.61 -13.83
CA PHE A 61 19.38 -10.49 -12.66
C PHE A 61 18.21 -10.38 -11.71
N LYS A 62 18.07 -11.38 -10.84
CA LYS A 62 17.10 -11.33 -9.73
C LYS A 62 17.83 -10.92 -8.46
N ILE A 63 17.23 -10.06 -7.65
CA ILE A 63 17.80 -9.54 -6.40
C ILE A 63 16.89 -9.83 -5.21
N GLN A 64 17.49 -10.08 -4.05
CA GLN A 64 16.86 -10.16 -2.73
C GLN A 64 17.78 -9.55 -1.66
N PHE A 65 17.25 -9.19 -0.50
CA PHE A 65 18.06 -8.67 0.62
C PHE A 65 17.60 -9.19 1.99
N ASN A 66 18.42 -8.97 3.01
CA ASN A 66 18.06 -9.08 4.43
C ASN A 66 18.95 -8.14 5.26
N PHE A 67 18.47 -7.74 6.44
CA PHE A 67 19.19 -6.83 7.34
C PHE A 67 19.74 -7.53 8.57
N GLY A 68 20.93 -7.10 8.99
CA GLY A 68 21.41 -7.31 10.33
C GLY A 68 21.01 -6.14 11.21
N VAL A 69 20.32 -6.46 12.30
CA VAL A 69 19.66 -5.46 13.15
C VAL A 69 20.10 -5.56 14.59
N ILE A 70 20.15 -4.42 15.27
CA ILE A 70 20.25 -4.32 16.72
C ILE A 70 18.84 -4.10 17.26
N TYR A 71 18.49 -4.83 18.31
CA TYR A 71 17.23 -4.65 19.03
C TYR A 71 17.47 -4.37 20.51
N GLU A 72 16.55 -3.60 21.10
CA GLU A 72 16.43 -3.46 22.55
C GLU A 72 15.35 -4.42 23.08
N GLU A 73 15.61 -5.09 24.20
CA GLU A 73 14.68 -5.97 24.90
C GLU A 73 14.34 -5.41 26.28
N TYR A 74 13.05 -5.18 26.54
CA TYR A 74 12.57 -4.68 27.84
C TYR A 74 12.27 -5.85 28.79
N ARG A 75 12.96 -5.89 29.93
CA ARG A 75 12.72 -6.85 31.02
C ARG A 75 12.23 -6.12 32.26
N HIS A 76 11.16 -6.64 32.86
CA HIS A 76 10.65 -6.17 34.13
C HIS A 76 11.16 -7.07 35.24
N ASP A 77 11.80 -6.49 36.26
CA ASP A 77 12.15 -7.23 37.46
C ASP A 77 10.93 -7.43 38.39
N GLN A 78 11.11 -8.16 39.49
CA GLN A 78 10.02 -8.43 40.46
C GLN A 78 9.54 -7.16 41.20
N ASN A 79 10.21 -6.02 41.02
CA ASN A 79 9.91 -4.73 41.65
C ASN A 79 9.40 -3.69 40.63
N ASP A 80 8.97 -4.11 39.43
CA ASP A 80 8.53 -3.25 38.31
C ASP A 80 9.60 -2.27 37.81
N GLN A 81 10.89 -2.49 38.09
CA GLN A 81 11.97 -1.75 37.43
C GLN A 81 12.22 -2.31 36.02
N VAL A 82 12.38 -1.39 35.06
CA VAL A 82 12.63 -1.71 33.65
C VAL A 82 14.13 -1.80 33.41
N GLN A 83 14.62 -2.99 33.09
CA GLN A 83 15.95 -3.20 32.51
C GLN A 83 15.84 -3.29 30.98
N VAL A 84 16.78 -2.64 30.29
CA VAL A 84 16.88 -2.66 28.83
C VAL A 84 18.15 -3.43 28.46
N ASP A 85 17.97 -4.58 27.84
CA ASP A 85 19.06 -5.39 27.27
C ASP A 85 19.18 -5.09 25.76
N TYR A 86 20.37 -5.23 25.20
CA TYR A 86 20.60 -5.09 23.76
C TYR A 86 21.00 -6.44 23.16
N GLY A 87 20.45 -6.75 21.99
CA GLY A 87 20.79 -7.93 21.22
C GLY A 87 20.94 -7.60 19.74
N TYR A 88 21.46 -8.56 18.97
CA TYR A 88 21.62 -8.41 17.53
C TYR A 88 21.15 -9.64 16.78
N ILE A 89 20.70 -9.43 15.55
CA ILE A 89 20.35 -10.49 14.62
C ILE A 89 21.23 -10.36 13.38
N LEU A 90 21.83 -11.47 12.97
CA LEU A 90 22.67 -11.54 11.77
C LEU A 90 21.81 -11.63 10.50
N PRO A 91 22.23 -10.99 9.40
CA PRO A 91 21.62 -11.21 8.10
C PRO A 91 22.05 -12.58 7.58
N ARG A 92 21.09 -13.48 7.34
CA ARG A 92 21.36 -14.86 6.91
C ARG A 92 20.57 -15.19 5.65
N ASP A 93 21.16 -15.99 4.77
CA ASP A 93 20.51 -16.46 3.53
C ASP A 93 19.16 -17.16 3.81
N THR A 94 19.08 -17.95 4.90
CA THR A 94 17.84 -18.60 5.32
C THR A 94 16.70 -17.64 5.67
N ARG A 95 17.01 -16.38 5.97
CA ARG A 95 16.06 -15.31 6.32
C ARG A 95 15.76 -14.38 5.15
N ILE A 96 16.44 -14.52 4.02
CA ILE A 96 16.19 -13.71 2.82
C ILE A 96 14.76 -13.91 2.29
N GLN A 97 14.13 -15.06 2.57
CA GLN A 97 12.74 -15.33 2.20
C GLN A 97 11.72 -14.41 2.91
N GLU A 98 12.13 -13.67 3.96
CA GLU A 98 11.31 -12.66 4.63
C GLU A 98 10.96 -11.48 3.69
N HIS A 99 11.78 -11.22 2.66
CA HIS A 99 11.58 -10.12 1.72
C HIS A 99 11.36 -10.59 0.28
N SER A 100 10.53 -9.87 -0.46
CA SER A 100 10.13 -10.26 -1.82
C SER A 100 11.26 -10.05 -2.83
N PRO A 101 11.57 -11.04 -3.68
CA PRO A 101 12.53 -10.85 -4.76
C PRO A 101 12.01 -9.94 -5.86
N LYS A 102 12.93 -9.28 -6.58
CA LYS A 102 12.63 -8.53 -7.81
C LYS A 102 13.58 -8.89 -8.93
N VAL A 103 13.11 -8.86 -10.18
CA VAL A 103 13.96 -8.93 -11.38
C VAL A 103 14.35 -7.51 -11.77
N ILE A 104 15.65 -7.28 -11.96
CA ILE A 104 16.24 -6.00 -12.36
C ILE A 104 16.74 -6.13 -13.80
N GLN A 105 16.24 -5.28 -14.69
CA GLN A 105 16.61 -5.25 -16.11
C GLN A 105 17.16 -3.89 -16.53
N ASN A 106 16.76 -2.82 -15.84
CA ASN A 106 17.09 -1.44 -16.16
C ASN A 106 17.25 -0.58 -14.88
N GLN A 107 17.53 0.70 -15.09
CA GLN A 107 17.74 1.68 -14.02
C GLN A 107 16.47 1.94 -13.18
N ASP A 108 15.30 2.02 -13.82
CA ASP A 108 14.04 2.28 -13.12
C ASP A 108 13.71 1.14 -12.15
N ASP A 109 14.03 -0.11 -12.54
CA ASP A 109 13.80 -1.29 -11.70
C ASP A 109 14.61 -1.23 -10.40
N ILE A 110 15.87 -0.79 -10.46
CA ILE A 110 16.74 -0.71 -9.28
C ILE A 110 16.35 0.46 -8.38
N GLU A 111 15.94 1.60 -8.96
CA GLU A 111 15.43 2.75 -8.20
C GLU A 111 14.14 2.40 -7.46
N GLU A 112 13.19 1.74 -8.11
CA GLU A 112 11.98 1.25 -7.46
C GLU A 112 12.31 0.21 -6.37
N TYR A 113 13.33 -0.63 -6.58
CA TYR A 113 13.75 -1.59 -5.57
C TYR A 113 14.39 -0.92 -4.34
N GLN A 114 15.13 0.18 -4.52
CA GLN A 114 15.61 0.99 -3.40
C GLN A 114 14.46 1.61 -2.61
N GLN A 115 13.37 2.03 -3.26
CA GLN A 115 12.17 2.50 -2.56
C GLN A 115 11.50 1.37 -1.76
N TYR A 116 11.46 0.14 -2.29
CA TYR A 116 10.99 -1.03 -1.56
C TYR A 116 11.83 -1.28 -0.30
N ILE A 117 13.16 -1.26 -0.42
CA ILE A 117 14.08 -1.40 0.73
C ILE A 117 13.78 -0.34 1.81
N LYS A 118 13.60 0.92 1.41
CA LYS A 118 13.23 2.01 2.35
C LYS A 118 11.89 1.75 3.05
N ALA A 119 10.90 1.26 2.32
CA ALA A 119 9.60 0.92 2.89
C ALA A 119 9.70 -0.21 3.93
N GLU A 120 10.53 -1.22 3.68
CA GLU A 120 10.78 -2.32 4.62
C GLU A 120 11.50 -1.84 5.89
N ILE A 121 12.44 -0.88 5.78
CA ILE A 121 13.07 -0.24 6.95
C ILE A 121 12.00 0.48 7.79
N ILE A 122 11.10 1.23 7.15
CA ILE A 122 10.00 1.92 7.84
C ILE A 122 9.06 0.91 8.50
N ASN A 123 8.72 -0.19 7.82
CA ASN A 123 7.85 -1.23 8.38
C ASN A 123 8.50 -1.92 9.59
N MET A 124 9.80 -2.21 9.51
CA MET A 124 10.58 -2.77 10.61
C MET A 124 10.64 -1.83 11.83
N GLN A 125 10.63 -0.52 11.60
CA GLN A 125 10.58 0.50 12.66
C GLN A 125 9.15 0.80 13.16
N ASN A 126 8.12 0.41 12.39
CA ASN A 126 6.73 0.62 12.77
C ASN A 126 6.35 -0.33 13.92
N PHE A 127 6.09 0.27 15.08
CA PHE A 127 5.66 -0.45 16.27
C PHE A 127 4.19 -0.87 16.16
N THR A 128 3.93 -1.98 15.45
CA THR A 128 2.62 -2.65 15.42
C THR A 128 2.73 -4.09 15.91
N LEU A 129 2.62 -4.23 17.24
CA LEU A 129 1.81 -5.23 17.96
C LEU A 129 2.16 -6.73 18.02
N ASP A 130 3.24 -7.26 17.43
CA ASP A 130 3.50 -8.72 17.56
C ASP A 130 4.40 -9.15 18.74
N SER A 131 5.18 -8.24 19.34
CA SER A 131 5.88 -8.49 20.61
C SER A 131 6.16 -7.18 21.34
N THR A 132 5.70 -7.06 22.59
CA THR A 132 5.95 -5.89 23.44
C THR A 132 7.35 -5.86 24.04
N ARG A 133 8.20 -6.87 23.76
CA ARG A 133 9.50 -7.03 24.42
C ARG A 133 10.68 -6.56 23.59
N GLN A 134 10.68 -6.74 22.27
CA GLN A 134 11.83 -6.46 21.41
C GLN A 134 11.53 -5.36 20.40
N ARG A 135 12.41 -4.35 20.31
CA ARG A 135 12.28 -3.24 19.37
C ARG A 135 13.56 -3.09 18.56
N TYR A 136 13.46 -3.09 17.24
CA TYR A 136 14.59 -2.81 16.36
C TYR A 136 14.96 -1.33 16.42
N ILE A 137 16.24 -1.05 16.67
CA ILE A 137 16.74 0.31 16.91
C ILE A 137 17.82 0.73 15.92
N ALA A 138 18.52 -0.22 15.28
CA ALA A 138 19.53 0.09 14.28
C ALA A 138 19.71 -1.06 13.27
N ILE A 139 20.08 -0.71 12.04
CA ILE A 139 20.61 -1.64 11.04
C ILE A 139 22.12 -1.46 11.05
N TYR A 140 22.87 -2.53 11.31
CA TYR A 140 24.34 -2.46 11.37
C TYR A 140 25.01 -3.15 10.18
N SER A 141 24.29 -4.02 9.47
CA SER A 141 24.76 -4.77 8.31
C SER A 141 23.63 -5.10 7.33
N MET A 142 23.99 -5.41 6.08
CA MET A 142 23.07 -5.79 5.02
C MET A 142 23.65 -6.95 4.21
N LEU A 143 22.75 -7.86 3.79
CA LEU A 143 23.03 -8.94 2.85
C LEU A 143 22.17 -8.75 1.61
N ILE A 144 22.78 -8.86 0.43
CA ILE A 144 22.10 -8.89 -0.86
C ILE A 144 22.42 -10.20 -1.57
N LYS A 145 21.40 -10.88 -2.06
CA LYS A 145 21.54 -12.08 -2.88
C LYS A 145 21.15 -11.77 -4.32
N THR A 146 22.03 -12.07 -5.25
CA THR A 146 21.79 -11.96 -6.69
C THR A 146 21.69 -13.36 -7.31
N TYR A 147 20.80 -13.51 -8.29
CA TYR A 147 20.69 -14.70 -9.11
C TYR A 147 20.92 -14.31 -10.57
N ASN A 148 21.88 -14.97 -11.22
CA ASN A 148 22.09 -14.77 -12.64
C ASN A 148 20.89 -15.36 -13.39
N LEU A 149 20.20 -14.52 -14.16
CA LEU A 149 19.23 -15.01 -15.13
C LEU A 149 20.03 -15.46 -16.36
N GLN A 150 19.96 -16.75 -16.69
CA GLN A 150 20.54 -17.21 -17.95
C GLN A 150 19.77 -16.55 -19.11
N PRO A 151 20.44 -15.93 -20.10
CA PRO A 151 19.77 -15.34 -21.24
C PRO A 151 19.00 -16.43 -21.99
N GLN A 152 17.72 -16.18 -22.24
CA GLN A 152 16.84 -17.12 -22.95
C GLN A 152 17.03 -16.95 -24.46
N ILE A 153 18.16 -17.45 -24.96
CA ILE A 153 18.48 -17.40 -26.39
C ILE A 153 17.57 -18.35 -27.15
N VAL A 154 16.71 -17.80 -28.00
CA VAL A 154 15.78 -18.56 -28.83
C VAL A 154 16.26 -18.57 -30.26
N GLY A 155 16.63 -19.75 -30.72
CA GLY A 155 17.21 -19.94 -32.03
C GLY A 155 17.29 -21.40 -32.44
N ALA A 156 17.62 -22.28 -31.51
CA ALA A 156 18.07 -23.62 -31.81
C ALA A 156 17.21 -24.46 -32.76
N SER A 157 17.87 -25.12 -33.72
CA SER A 157 17.25 -26.10 -34.61
C SER A 157 17.43 -27.52 -34.04
N MET A 158 16.64 -27.87 -33.01
CA MET A 158 16.65 -29.22 -32.46
C MET A 158 15.43 -30.01 -32.94
N LYS A 159 15.67 -30.98 -33.84
CA LYS A 159 14.61 -31.79 -34.44
C LYS A 159 13.77 -32.55 -33.41
N GLU A 160 14.37 -33.09 -32.35
CA GLU A 160 13.66 -33.83 -31.30
C GLU A 160 12.66 -32.95 -30.55
N LEU A 161 13.08 -31.74 -30.16
CA LEU A 161 12.23 -30.74 -29.52
C LEU A 161 11.08 -30.30 -30.45
N ILE A 162 11.39 -30.09 -31.74
CA ILE A 162 10.39 -29.74 -32.75
C ILE A 162 9.37 -30.86 -32.93
N ASP A 163 9.84 -32.09 -33.09
CA ASP A 163 8.99 -33.25 -33.32
C ASP A 163 8.13 -33.58 -32.10
N LEU A 164 8.64 -33.40 -30.87
CA LEU A 164 7.87 -33.57 -29.63
C LEU A 164 6.60 -32.71 -29.62
N HIS A 165 6.74 -31.42 -29.89
CA HIS A 165 5.62 -30.48 -29.86
C HIS A 165 4.74 -30.54 -31.12
N CYS A 166 5.32 -30.83 -32.29
CA CYS A 166 4.58 -30.89 -33.55
C CYS A 166 3.81 -32.21 -33.72
N ASN A 167 4.36 -33.35 -33.30
CA ASN A 167 3.72 -34.66 -33.52
C ASN A 167 2.57 -34.92 -32.53
N GLY A 168 2.61 -34.31 -31.34
CA GLY A 168 1.58 -34.47 -30.32
C GLY A 168 0.25 -33.77 -30.62
N ARG A 169 0.24 -32.74 -31.49
CA ARG A 169 -0.95 -31.90 -31.73
C ARG A 169 -1.04 -31.36 -33.16
N LYS A 170 -1.74 -32.09 -34.04
CA LYS A 170 -2.00 -31.67 -35.43
C LYS A 170 -2.70 -30.30 -35.47
N ASN A 171 -2.19 -29.39 -36.31
CA ASN A 171 -2.77 -28.07 -36.61
C ASN A 171 -2.87 -27.08 -35.42
N VAL A 172 -2.11 -27.30 -34.33
CA VAL A 172 -2.10 -26.39 -33.18
C VAL A 172 -0.96 -25.36 -33.25
N ILE A 173 0.20 -25.78 -33.74
CA ILE A 173 1.38 -24.93 -33.97
C ILE A 173 1.91 -25.15 -35.39
N TYR A 174 2.56 -24.15 -35.96
CA TYR A 174 3.22 -24.26 -37.25
C TYR A 174 4.64 -24.79 -37.08
N LYS A 175 4.93 -25.92 -37.71
CA LYS A 175 6.28 -26.46 -37.79
C LYS A 175 7.16 -25.54 -38.65
N ASN A 176 8.25 -25.06 -38.08
CA ASN A 176 9.33 -24.39 -38.81
C ASN A 176 10.63 -25.20 -38.68
N THR A 177 11.68 -24.81 -39.39
CA THR A 177 12.97 -25.53 -39.36
C THR A 177 13.90 -24.99 -38.29
N GLY A 178 13.74 -23.72 -37.90
CA GLY A 178 14.70 -23.03 -37.04
C GLY A 178 16.09 -22.94 -37.65
N ASN A 179 16.20 -23.04 -38.98
CA ASN A 179 17.48 -23.03 -39.68
C ASN A 179 18.21 -21.71 -39.41
N ASN A 180 19.52 -21.79 -39.22
CA ASN A 180 20.38 -20.65 -38.90
C ASN A 180 19.98 -19.91 -37.61
N ASN A 181 19.47 -20.65 -36.63
CA ASN A 181 19.06 -20.15 -35.33
C ASN A 181 18.04 -19.00 -35.37
N ASN A 182 17.21 -18.92 -36.40
CA ASN A 182 16.28 -17.81 -36.63
C ASN A 182 14.80 -18.17 -36.36
N CYS A 183 14.55 -19.22 -35.56
CA CYS A 183 13.19 -19.73 -35.33
C CYS A 183 12.21 -18.69 -34.77
N TYR A 184 12.67 -17.75 -33.95
CA TYR A 184 11.82 -16.68 -33.41
C TYR A 184 11.29 -15.76 -34.50
N MET A 185 12.16 -15.28 -35.41
CA MET A 185 11.73 -14.46 -36.54
C MET A 185 10.93 -15.27 -37.58
N GLU A 186 11.21 -16.56 -37.75
CA GLU A 186 10.39 -17.46 -38.58
C GLU A 186 8.97 -17.61 -38.02
N ALA A 187 8.83 -17.77 -36.69
CA ALA A 187 7.54 -17.83 -36.01
C ALA A 187 6.77 -16.51 -36.17
N ILE A 188 7.43 -15.36 -35.97
CA ILE A 188 6.82 -14.05 -36.19
C ILE A 188 6.38 -13.88 -37.65
N ALA A 189 7.25 -14.22 -38.62
CA ALA A 189 6.92 -14.16 -40.04
C ALA A 189 5.69 -15.03 -40.36
N LYS A 190 5.61 -16.25 -39.83
CA LYS A 190 4.45 -17.12 -40.05
C LYS A 190 3.18 -16.60 -39.39
N ALA A 191 3.26 -16.00 -38.20
CA ALA A 191 2.10 -15.40 -37.53
C ALA A 191 1.59 -14.14 -38.27
N LEU A 192 2.50 -13.35 -38.85
CA LEU A 192 2.14 -12.19 -39.68
C LEU A 192 1.58 -12.61 -41.05
N HIS A 193 2.04 -13.73 -41.59
CA HIS A 193 1.63 -14.28 -42.88
C HIS A 193 0.96 -15.65 -42.72
N SER A 194 -0.15 -15.67 -41.98
CA SER A 194 -0.96 -16.86 -41.78
C SER A 194 -1.61 -17.31 -43.09
N ASP A 195 -1.77 -18.63 -43.26
CA ASP A 195 -2.41 -19.17 -44.45
C ASP A 195 -3.89 -18.79 -44.48
N SER A 196 -4.39 -18.40 -45.65
CA SER A 196 -5.81 -18.13 -45.90
C SER A 196 -6.32 -19.06 -47.00
N LYS A 197 -7.65 -19.04 -47.25
CA LYS A 197 -8.24 -19.77 -48.39
C LYS A 197 -7.66 -19.30 -49.73
N GLU A 198 -7.19 -18.06 -49.79
CA GLU A 198 -6.72 -17.39 -51.02
C GLU A 198 -5.20 -17.48 -51.19
N LYS A 199 -4.44 -17.59 -50.10
CA LYS A 199 -2.97 -17.63 -50.15
C LYS A 199 -2.40 -18.55 -49.08
N ARG A 200 -1.57 -19.49 -49.52
CA ARG A 200 -0.73 -20.33 -48.65
C ARG A 200 0.72 -19.93 -48.82
N TYR A 201 1.40 -19.69 -47.70
CA TYR A 201 2.82 -19.33 -47.71
C TYR A 201 3.69 -20.57 -47.59
N HIS A 202 4.55 -20.78 -48.58
CA HIS A 202 5.53 -21.85 -48.55
C HIS A 202 6.64 -21.56 -47.54
N GLN A 203 7.30 -22.61 -47.06
CA GLN A 203 8.32 -22.49 -46.02
C GLN A 203 9.49 -21.58 -46.43
N ASP A 204 9.93 -21.67 -47.69
CA ASP A 204 11.02 -20.82 -48.22
C ASP A 204 10.63 -19.33 -48.27
N GLU A 205 9.34 -19.03 -48.49
CA GLU A 205 8.83 -17.65 -48.45
C GLU A 205 8.88 -17.10 -47.03
N ILE A 206 8.45 -17.91 -46.05
CA ILE A 206 8.51 -17.54 -44.62
C ILE A 206 9.96 -17.30 -44.17
N ILE A 207 10.91 -18.16 -44.58
CA ILE A 207 12.34 -17.98 -44.30
C ILE A 207 12.87 -16.69 -44.95
N SER A 208 12.41 -16.37 -46.17
CA SER A 208 12.80 -15.12 -46.83
C SER A 208 12.28 -13.88 -46.08
N ILE A 209 11.02 -13.92 -45.64
CA ILE A 209 10.38 -12.86 -44.87
C ILE A 209 11.07 -12.72 -43.50
N SER A 210 11.36 -13.82 -42.80
CA SER A 210 12.00 -13.77 -41.48
C SER A 210 13.38 -13.10 -41.55
N LYS A 211 14.13 -13.28 -42.64
CA LYS A 211 15.41 -12.58 -42.86
C LYS A 211 15.21 -11.08 -43.10
N GLN A 212 14.14 -10.68 -43.78
CA GLN A 212 13.79 -9.26 -43.96
C GLN A 212 13.43 -8.62 -42.63
N LEU A 213 12.61 -9.29 -41.82
CA LEU A 213 12.24 -8.82 -40.48
C LEU A 213 13.47 -8.74 -39.57
N LEU A 214 14.40 -9.70 -39.66
CA LEU A 214 15.64 -9.68 -38.88
C LEU A 214 16.51 -8.46 -39.20
N VAL A 215 16.64 -8.09 -40.48
CA VAL A 215 17.32 -6.83 -40.90
C VAL A 215 16.66 -5.61 -40.27
N GLN A 216 15.33 -5.56 -40.25
CA GLN A 216 14.58 -4.44 -39.68
C GLN A 216 14.72 -4.35 -38.15
N VAL A 217 14.68 -5.49 -37.46
CA VAL A 217 14.76 -5.56 -35.99
C VAL A 217 16.17 -5.24 -35.49
N LEU A 218 17.20 -5.73 -36.18
CA LEU A 218 18.60 -5.51 -35.83
C LEU A 218 19.24 -4.29 -36.51
N GLU A 219 18.48 -3.54 -37.31
CA GLU A 219 18.95 -2.37 -38.09
C GLU A 219 20.22 -2.65 -38.90
N LEU A 220 20.27 -3.82 -39.56
CA LEU A 220 21.48 -4.24 -40.26
C LEU A 220 21.76 -3.33 -41.47
N PRO A 221 23.01 -2.91 -41.70
CA PRO A 221 23.38 -1.99 -42.79
C PRO A 221 23.43 -2.67 -44.17
N PHE A 222 22.77 -3.83 -44.31
CA PHE A 222 22.75 -4.63 -45.53
C PHE A 222 21.42 -5.35 -45.71
N ASN A 223 21.09 -5.69 -46.96
CA ASN A 223 19.83 -6.34 -47.29
C ASN A 223 19.82 -7.84 -46.94
N SER A 224 18.61 -8.40 -46.80
CA SER A 224 18.38 -9.80 -46.44
C SER A 224 18.83 -10.82 -47.49
N LYS A 225 19.09 -10.39 -48.74
CA LYS A 225 19.56 -11.24 -49.84
C LYS A 225 21.08 -11.20 -50.03
N SER A 226 21.79 -10.44 -49.20
CA SER A 226 23.24 -10.22 -49.35
C SER A 226 24.06 -11.42 -48.86
N ARG A 227 25.30 -11.55 -49.35
CA ARG A 227 26.28 -12.50 -48.81
C ARG A 227 26.52 -12.28 -47.32
N LYS A 228 26.55 -11.00 -46.89
CA LYS A 228 26.69 -10.61 -45.48
C LYS A 228 25.62 -11.21 -44.57
N MET A 229 24.36 -11.30 -45.04
CA MET A 229 23.30 -12.01 -44.30
C MET A 229 23.61 -13.49 -44.14
N THR A 230 24.14 -14.14 -45.19
CA THR A 230 24.51 -15.56 -45.13
C THR A 230 25.65 -15.78 -44.15
N ASP A 231 26.62 -14.87 -44.10
CA ASP A 231 27.75 -14.97 -43.16
C ASP A 231 27.33 -14.68 -41.71
N LEU A 232 26.44 -13.71 -41.49
CA LEU A 232 25.84 -13.47 -40.17
C LEU A 232 25.13 -14.71 -39.64
N LEU A 233 24.28 -15.32 -40.47
CA LEU A 233 23.48 -16.50 -40.11
C LEU A 233 24.31 -17.75 -39.79
N LYS A 234 25.59 -17.82 -40.20
CA LYS A 234 26.49 -18.92 -39.80
C LYS A 234 26.96 -18.82 -38.34
N VAL A 235 27.01 -17.62 -37.80
CA VAL A 235 27.50 -17.32 -36.43
C VAL A 235 26.39 -16.78 -35.53
N PHE A 236 25.14 -16.79 -36.00
CA PHE A 236 24.00 -16.27 -35.27
C PHE A 236 23.53 -17.29 -34.25
N ASP A 237 23.48 -16.91 -32.98
CA ASP A 237 23.07 -17.82 -31.89
C ASP A 237 21.56 -17.79 -31.63
N GLY A 238 20.85 -16.80 -32.18
CA GLY A 238 19.43 -16.56 -31.94
C GLY A 238 19.17 -15.19 -31.32
N LEU A 239 17.92 -14.95 -30.93
CA LEU A 239 17.54 -13.73 -30.22
C LEU A 239 17.24 -14.05 -28.76
N ASP A 240 17.82 -13.28 -27.84
CA ASP A 240 17.39 -13.28 -26.44
C ASP A 240 16.00 -12.65 -26.36
N ILE A 241 14.99 -13.47 -26.07
CA ILE A 241 13.60 -13.02 -26.02
C ILE A 241 13.39 -11.95 -24.96
N THR A 242 14.10 -12.03 -23.83
CA THR A 242 13.99 -11.06 -22.73
C THR A 242 14.35 -9.65 -23.19
N LYS A 243 15.33 -9.55 -24.08
CA LYS A 243 15.80 -8.28 -24.64
C LYS A 243 15.03 -7.86 -25.90
N TYR A 244 14.85 -8.78 -26.84
CA TYR A 244 14.41 -8.45 -28.19
C TYR A 244 12.90 -8.45 -28.37
N ALA A 245 12.12 -9.06 -27.49
CA ALA A 245 10.68 -9.13 -27.70
C ALA A 245 10.03 -7.73 -27.69
N GLN A 246 10.44 -6.82 -26.81
CA GLN A 246 10.00 -5.41 -26.86
C GLN A 246 10.44 -4.72 -28.15
N ILE A 247 11.71 -4.86 -28.54
CA ILE A 247 12.27 -4.25 -29.76
C ILE A 247 11.49 -4.70 -31.01
N VAL A 248 11.23 -6.01 -31.11
CA VAL A 248 10.42 -6.60 -32.19
C VAL A 248 9.03 -5.97 -32.23
N SER A 249 8.33 -5.90 -31.10
CA SER A 249 6.99 -5.29 -31.03
C SER A 249 6.99 -3.84 -31.51
N GLN A 250 8.00 -3.06 -31.10
CA GLN A 250 8.13 -1.66 -31.48
C GLN A 250 8.47 -1.49 -32.97
N LYS A 251 9.46 -2.22 -33.48
CA LYS A 251 9.92 -2.11 -34.86
C LYS A 251 8.89 -2.62 -35.88
N LEU A 252 8.15 -3.66 -35.52
CA LEU A 252 7.17 -4.31 -36.41
C LEU A 252 5.74 -3.79 -36.19
N LYS A 253 5.50 -2.96 -35.18
CA LYS A 253 4.17 -2.42 -34.81
C LYS A 253 3.13 -3.51 -34.52
N ILE A 254 3.51 -4.47 -33.68
CA ILE A 254 2.71 -5.66 -33.34
C ILE A 254 2.63 -5.87 -31.83
N ASN A 255 1.56 -6.51 -31.40
CA ASN A 255 1.44 -7.05 -30.04
C ASN A 255 1.84 -8.54 -30.05
N GLN A 256 2.47 -9.01 -29.00
CA GLN A 256 2.95 -10.39 -28.88
C GLN A 256 2.43 -11.03 -27.59
N ASP A 257 1.71 -12.13 -27.71
CA ASP A 257 1.39 -13.04 -26.62
C ASP A 257 2.35 -14.23 -26.69
N ILE A 258 3.27 -14.34 -25.73
CA ILE A 258 4.29 -15.39 -25.69
C ILE A 258 3.91 -16.44 -24.65
N TYR A 259 3.80 -17.68 -25.13
CA TYR A 259 3.46 -18.86 -24.36
C TYR A 259 4.70 -19.71 -24.15
N TYR A 260 4.70 -20.45 -23.04
CA TYR A 260 5.76 -21.38 -22.68
C TYR A 260 5.17 -22.77 -22.43
N TYR A 261 6.02 -23.78 -22.51
CA TYR A 261 5.70 -25.15 -22.13
C TYR A 261 6.38 -25.51 -20.82
N ASP A 262 5.58 -25.96 -19.85
CA ASP A 262 6.07 -26.50 -18.60
C ASP A 262 6.34 -28.01 -18.78
N ASN A 263 7.62 -28.41 -18.66
CA ASN A 263 8.03 -29.80 -18.79
C ASN A 263 7.54 -30.67 -17.62
N GLU A 264 7.40 -30.12 -16.41
CA GLU A 264 6.97 -30.84 -15.21
C GLU A 264 5.46 -31.10 -15.25
N HIS A 265 4.69 -30.04 -15.49
CA HIS A 265 3.23 -30.08 -15.49
C HIS A 265 2.62 -30.47 -16.84
N LYS A 266 3.46 -30.58 -17.89
CA LYS A 266 3.09 -30.94 -19.27
C LYS A 266 1.96 -30.08 -19.84
N ASN A 267 1.97 -28.79 -19.53
CA ASN A 267 0.95 -27.83 -19.95
C ASN A 267 1.58 -26.61 -20.63
N TYR A 268 0.74 -25.87 -21.37
CA TYR A 268 1.13 -24.62 -22.02
C TYR A 268 0.49 -23.45 -21.27
N TYR A 269 1.27 -22.43 -20.98
CA TYR A 269 0.80 -21.24 -20.27
C TYR A 269 1.31 -19.97 -20.94
N ARG A 270 0.58 -18.87 -20.78
CA ARG A 270 1.03 -17.55 -21.27
C ARG A 270 1.99 -16.96 -20.25
N GLY A 271 3.25 -16.75 -20.61
CA GLY A 271 4.26 -16.21 -19.70
C GLY A 271 4.53 -14.72 -19.90
N LEU A 272 4.48 -14.22 -21.14
CA LEU A 272 4.79 -12.82 -21.43
C LEU A 272 3.77 -12.21 -22.41
N GLN A 273 3.45 -10.94 -22.19
CA GLN A 273 2.60 -10.16 -23.07
C GLN A 273 3.25 -8.82 -23.34
N ILE A 274 3.45 -8.50 -24.62
CA ILE A 274 4.13 -7.29 -25.07
C ILE A 274 3.22 -6.53 -26.02
N PHE A 275 3.05 -5.23 -25.74
CA PHE A 275 2.26 -4.34 -26.58
C PHE A 275 3.17 -3.36 -27.32
N TYR A 276 2.77 -3.03 -28.55
CA TYR A 276 3.28 -1.85 -29.23
C TYR A 276 2.75 -0.59 -28.51
N TYR A 277 3.63 0.38 -28.29
CA TYR A 277 3.26 1.67 -27.69
C TYR A 277 3.78 2.78 -28.61
N CYS A 278 2.88 3.62 -29.11
CA CYS A 278 3.27 4.79 -29.88
C CYS A 278 3.84 5.87 -28.95
N ASN A 279 5.16 6.02 -28.91
CA ASN A 279 5.79 7.16 -28.25
C ASN A 279 5.58 8.41 -29.12
N GLY A 280 4.56 9.19 -28.78
CA GLY A 280 4.26 10.47 -29.41
C GLY A 280 2.79 10.83 -29.27
N ILE A 281 2.47 11.55 -28.19
CA ILE A 281 1.50 12.67 -28.05
C ILE A 281 1.32 12.87 -26.54
N GLU A 282 2.14 13.75 -25.98
CA GLU A 282 1.65 14.73 -25.01
C GLU A 282 0.66 15.63 -25.78
N ASP A 283 -0.51 15.89 -25.23
CA ASP A 283 -1.57 16.75 -25.78
C ASP A 283 -2.22 16.35 -27.12
N SER A 284 -3.26 15.50 -27.05
CA SER A 284 -4.53 15.73 -27.76
C SER A 284 -5.56 14.64 -27.45
N ASN A 285 -6.76 15.09 -27.08
CA ASN A 285 -7.97 14.29 -26.85
C ASN A 285 -8.58 13.70 -28.14
N GLU A 286 -7.78 13.36 -29.15
CA GLU A 286 -8.24 12.78 -30.41
C GLU A 286 -7.29 11.69 -30.92
N ILE A 287 -7.11 10.62 -30.14
CA ILE A 287 -6.66 9.35 -30.73
C ILE A 287 -7.87 8.75 -31.43
N ASN A 288 -7.81 8.63 -32.76
CA ASN A 288 -8.71 7.79 -33.54
C ASN A 288 -8.69 6.36 -32.96
N GLN A 289 -9.67 6.05 -32.11
CA GLN A 289 -9.77 4.81 -31.32
C GLN A 289 -10.20 3.58 -32.14
N ASN A 290 -9.55 3.29 -33.29
CA ASN A 290 -9.92 2.13 -34.12
C ASN A 290 -8.76 1.36 -34.78
N GLU A 291 -7.48 1.69 -34.58
CA GLU A 291 -6.40 0.83 -35.07
C GLU A 291 -6.11 -0.31 -34.08
N GLN A 292 -6.79 -1.45 -34.28
CA GLN A 292 -6.45 -2.71 -33.62
C GLN A 292 -5.11 -3.21 -34.17
N HIS A 293 -3.99 -2.97 -33.47
CA HIS A 293 -2.69 -3.52 -33.84
C HIS A 293 -2.74 -5.06 -33.84
N LYS A 294 -2.13 -5.67 -34.86
CA LYS A 294 -2.14 -7.13 -35.02
C LYS A 294 -1.46 -7.78 -33.81
N THR A 295 -2.19 -8.64 -33.12
CA THR A 295 -1.66 -9.46 -32.02
C THR A 295 -1.26 -10.82 -32.58
N ILE A 296 -0.04 -11.27 -32.29
CA ILE A 296 0.47 -12.57 -32.67
C ILE A 296 0.71 -13.44 -31.45
N ASP A 297 0.41 -14.73 -31.58
CA ASP A 297 0.59 -15.75 -30.53
C ASP A 297 1.83 -16.60 -30.87
N ILE A 298 2.84 -16.58 -30.00
CA ILE A 298 4.11 -17.30 -30.17
C ILE A 298 4.30 -18.29 -29.02
N LEU A 299 4.72 -19.51 -29.32
CA LEU A 299 5.10 -20.51 -28.33
C LEU A 299 6.61 -20.63 -28.28
N VAL A 300 7.20 -20.53 -27.10
CA VAL A 300 8.61 -20.81 -26.81
C VAL A 300 8.69 -22.09 -26.00
N VAL A 301 9.51 -23.03 -26.44
CA VAL A 301 9.74 -24.29 -25.74
C VAL A 301 11.22 -24.44 -25.41
N GLU A 302 11.50 -25.05 -24.27
CA GLU A 302 12.84 -25.24 -23.76
C GLU A 302 13.12 -26.72 -23.49
N SER A 303 14.38 -27.11 -23.71
CA SER A 303 14.94 -28.38 -23.27
C SER A 303 16.38 -28.19 -22.82
N GLU A 304 16.83 -29.00 -21.88
CA GLU A 304 18.24 -29.08 -21.54
C GLU A 304 18.96 -30.09 -22.43
N TRP A 305 20.12 -29.70 -22.94
CA TRP A 305 20.98 -30.58 -23.73
C TRP A 305 22.44 -30.29 -23.43
N GLN A 306 23.18 -31.33 -23.03
CA GLN A 306 24.60 -31.24 -22.64
C GLN A 306 24.88 -30.14 -21.58
N GLY A 307 23.93 -29.89 -20.68
CA GLY A 307 24.05 -28.89 -19.61
C GLY A 307 23.75 -27.45 -20.04
N ASN A 308 23.32 -27.22 -21.29
CA ASN A 308 22.88 -25.92 -21.78
C ASN A 308 21.36 -25.90 -22.01
N LYS A 309 20.72 -24.78 -21.68
CA LYS A 309 19.32 -24.54 -22.04
C LYS A 309 19.22 -24.21 -23.52
N ILE A 310 18.35 -24.92 -24.22
CA ILE A 310 18.11 -24.78 -25.64
C ILE A 310 16.65 -24.41 -25.84
N SER A 311 16.42 -23.32 -26.56
CA SER A 311 15.06 -22.78 -26.76
C SER A 311 14.70 -22.65 -28.24
N HIS A 312 13.44 -22.95 -28.54
CA HIS A 312 12.88 -22.88 -29.89
C HIS A 312 11.51 -22.19 -29.90
N ALA A 313 11.16 -21.50 -30.98
CA ALA A 313 9.90 -20.77 -31.12
C ALA A 313 9.01 -21.27 -32.27
N PHE A 314 7.70 -21.34 -32.01
CA PHE A 314 6.66 -21.67 -32.99
C PHE A 314 5.61 -20.57 -33.09
N ALA A 315 5.04 -20.40 -34.27
CA ALA A 315 3.79 -19.66 -34.43
C ALA A 315 2.62 -20.53 -33.97
N ILE A 316 1.72 -19.97 -33.16
CA ILE A 316 0.53 -20.68 -32.69
C ILE A 316 -0.58 -20.53 -33.73
N ALA A 317 -1.11 -21.65 -34.23
CA ALA A 317 -2.23 -21.68 -35.17
C ALA A 317 -3.58 -21.65 -34.44
N ASN A 318 -3.67 -22.34 -33.29
CA ASN A 318 -4.88 -22.39 -32.49
C ASN A 318 -4.54 -22.35 -30.99
N LYS A 319 -4.63 -21.17 -30.38
CA LYS A 319 -4.32 -20.96 -28.95
C LYS A 319 -5.25 -21.68 -27.99
N GLN A 320 -6.52 -21.88 -28.37
CA GLN A 320 -7.49 -22.58 -27.52
C GLN A 320 -7.16 -24.08 -27.48
N ALA A 321 -6.80 -24.67 -28.62
CA ALA A 321 -6.33 -26.06 -28.69
C ALA A 321 -4.95 -26.26 -28.03
N LEU A 322 -4.11 -25.22 -27.98
CA LEU A 322 -2.82 -25.26 -27.29
C LEU A 322 -3.00 -25.27 -25.76
N THR A 323 -3.79 -24.35 -25.23
CA THR A 323 -3.93 -24.17 -23.78
C THR A 323 -5.04 -25.01 -23.16
N GLY A 324 -6.00 -25.49 -23.96
CA GLY A 324 -7.24 -26.07 -23.46
C GLY A 324 -8.22 -25.04 -22.89
N LEU A 325 -7.88 -23.75 -22.95
CA LEU A 325 -8.68 -22.66 -22.37
C LEU A 325 -9.42 -21.88 -23.46
N ILE A 326 -10.62 -21.40 -23.12
CA ILE A 326 -11.41 -20.51 -23.96
C ILE A 326 -11.15 -19.07 -23.56
N PHE A 327 -10.60 -18.28 -24.48
CA PHE A 327 -10.35 -16.85 -24.28
C PHE A 327 -11.57 -16.02 -24.65
N CYS A 328 -11.78 -14.92 -23.92
CA CYS A 328 -12.80 -13.93 -24.26
C CYS A 328 -12.49 -13.29 -25.64
N PRO A 329 -13.44 -13.30 -26.60
CA PRO A 329 -13.23 -12.74 -27.93
C PRO A 329 -13.14 -11.20 -27.93
N HIS A 330 -13.66 -10.52 -26.90
CA HIS A 330 -13.68 -9.06 -26.83
C HIS A 330 -12.38 -8.47 -26.25
N CYS A 331 -11.90 -8.98 -25.11
CA CYS A 331 -10.67 -8.46 -24.47
C CYS A 331 -9.42 -9.27 -24.77
N ASN A 332 -9.56 -10.53 -25.22
CA ASN A 332 -8.46 -11.47 -25.45
C ASN A 332 -7.54 -11.77 -24.24
N SER A 333 -7.76 -11.15 -23.08
CA SER A 333 -6.93 -11.31 -21.89
C SER A 333 -7.48 -12.30 -20.88
N LYS A 334 -8.81 -12.43 -20.76
CA LYS A 334 -9.44 -13.36 -19.80
C LYS A 334 -9.63 -14.73 -20.44
N ALA A 335 -9.10 -15.76 -19.78
CA ALA A 335 -9.24 -17.17 -20.14
C ALA A 335 -10.17 -17.90 -19.17
N PHE A 336 -10.85 -18.93 -19.68
CA PHE A 336 -11.79 -19.76 -18.96
C PHE A 336 -11.49 -21.22 -19.23
N ASP A 337 -11.51 -22.05 -18.19
CA ASP A 337 -11.39 -23.49 -18.32
C ASP A 337 -12.77 -24.08 -18.68
N PRO A 338 -12.94 -24.69 -19.86
CA PRO A 338 -14.21 -25.30 -20.26
C PRO A 338 -14.62 -26.51 -19.39
N THR A 339 -13.70 -27.07 -18.60
CA THR A 339 -13.98 -28.18 -17.68
C THR A 339 -14.50 -27.74 -16.32
N ASP A 340 -14.44 -26.44 -15.99
CA ASP A 340 -14.96 -25.90 -14.73
C ASP A 340 -16.49 -26.02 -14.68
N LYS A 341 -17.02 -26.49 -13.54
CA LYS A 341 -18.47 -26.60 -13.28
C LYS A 341 -19.21 -25.27 -13.44
N ASN A 342 -18.53 -24.15 -13.19
CA ASN A 342 -19.08 -22.80 -13.29
C ASN A 342 -18.77 -22.11 -14.63
N TYR A 343 -18.11 -22.80 -15.57
CA TYR A 343 -17.64 -22.24 -16.84
C TYR A 343 -18.71 -21.42 -17.55
N SER A 344 -19.88 -22.00 -17.85
CA SER A 344 -20.94 -21.34 -18.61
C SER A 344 -21.39 -20.04 -17.94
N ARG A 345 -21.68 -20.08 -16.62
CA ARG A 345 -22.11 -18.91 -15.86
C ARG A 345 -21.06 -17.80 -15.85
N ASP A 346 -19.80 -18.15 -15.60
CA ASP A 346 -18.74 -17.16 -15.41
C ASP A 346 -18.24 -16.59 -16.75
N TYR A 347 -18.24 -17.42 -17.80
CA TYR A 347 -17.99 -17.02 -19.18
C TYR A 347 -19.07 -16.03 -19.64
N GLU A 348 -20.35 -16.37 -19.56
CA GLU A 348 -21.46 -15.50 -19.98
C GLU A 348 -21.46 -14.16 -19.24
N LYS A 349 -21.31 -14.19 -17.90
CA LYS A 349 -21.22 -12.98 -17.09
C LYS A 349 -20.07 -12.09 -17.52
N HIS A 350 -18.92 -12.67 -17.84
CA HIS A 350 -17.78 -11.90 -18.32
C HIS A 350 -18.01 -11.35 -19.72
N ILE A 351 -18.52 -12.15 -20.67
CA ILE A 351 -18.78 -11.72 -22.05
C ILE A 351 -19.69 -10.52 -22.08
N ILE A 352 -20.86 -10.60 -21.43
CA ILE A 352 -21.84 -9.50 -21.37
C ILE A 352 -21.18 -8.25 -20.78
N LYS A 353 -20.44 -8.40 -19.68
CA LYS A 353 -19.75 -7.28 -19.04
C LYS A 353 -18.65 -6.70 -19.93
N CYS A 354 -17.90 -7.54 -20.63
CA CYS A 354 -16.77 -7.14 -21.46
C CYS A 354 -17.25 -6.46 -22.75
N GLU A 355 -18.33 -6.97 -23.34
CA GLU A 355 -19.02 -6.40 -24.51
C GLU A 355 -19.59 -5.02 -24.17
N ASN A 356 -20.30 -4.88 -23.04
CA ASN A 356 -20.79 -3.59 -22.54
C ASN A 356 -19.67 -2.55 -22.32
N ASN A 357 -18.45 -3.01 -22.05
CA ASN A 357 -17.27 -2.14 -21.89
C ASN A 357 -16.49 -1.93 -23.20
N GLY A 358 -17.03 -2.37 -24.35
CA GLY A 358 -16.38 -2.25 -25.66
C GLY A 358 -15.08 -3.04 -25.77
N GLY A 359 -14.95 -4.17 -25.08
CA GLY A 359 -13.72 -4.97 -25.02
C GLY A 359 -12.62 -4.38 -24.14
N LYS A 360 -12.83 -3.18 -23.57
CA LYS A 360 -11.85 -2.52 -22.71
C LYS A 360 -11.83 -3.18 -21.33
N ILE A 361 -10.64 -3.62 -20.91
CA ILE A 361 -10.42 -4.11 -19.55
C ILE A 361 -10.47 -2.91 -18.62
N ILE A 362 -11.53 -2.81 -17.82
CA ILE A 362 -11.57 -1.87 -16.70
C ILE A 362 -10.55 -2.35 -15.67
N LYS A 363 -9.30 -1.87 -15.82
CA LYS A 363 -8.26 -1.99 -14.79
C LYS A 363 -8.73 -1.14 -13.60
N LYS A 364 -9.46 -1.74 -12.67
CA LYS A 364 -9.53 -1.17 -11.33
C LYS A 364 -8.13 -1.28 -10.76
N VAL A 365 -7.54 -0.15 -10.37
CA VAL A 365 -6.25 -0.12 -9.68
C VAL A 365 -6.40 -1.00 -8.44
N LYS A 366 -5.89 -2.22 -8.53
CA LYS A 366 -5.72 -3.12 -7.40
C LYS A 366 -4.27 -2.91 -7.01
N LEU A 367 -4.07 -2.03 -6.03
CA LEU A 367 -2.77 -1.81 -5.45
C LEU A 367 -2.29 -3.14 -4.88
N ASP A 368 -1.03 -3.48 -5.11
CA ASP A 368 -0.43 -4.69 -4.54
C ASP A 368 -0.69 -4.76 -3.04
N TYR A 369 -0.85 -5.97 -2.53
CA TYR A 369 -1.06 -6.25 -1.10
C TYR A 369 0.26 -6.08 -0.32
N VAL A 370 1.00 -5.02 -0.60
CA VAL A 370 2.11 -4.56 0.21
C VAL A 370 1.51 -3.99 1.49
N GLN A 371 2.09 -4.32 2.64
CA GLN A 371 1.77 -3.59 3.87
C GLN A 371 2.14 -2.12 3.65
N LYS A 372 1.15 -1.32 3.28
CA LYS A 372 1.28 0.12 3.23
C LYS A 372 1.42 0.60 4.67
N PRO A 373 2.15 1.71 4.91
CA PRO A 373 2.00 2.44 6.15
C PRO A 373 0.50 2.61 6.38
N TYR A 374 0.00 2.18 7.55
CA TYR A 374 -1.40 2.36 7.90
C TYR A 374 -1.63 3.87 8.05
N CYS A 375 -1.91 4.54 6.94
CA CYS A 375 -2.34 5.92 6.85
C CYS A 375 -3.76 5.96 6.26
N PRO A 376 -4.77 5.53 7.04
CA PRO A 376 -6.16 5.41 6.58
C PRO A 376 -6.69 6.70 5.98
N HIS A 377 -6.23 7.83 6.52
CA HIS A 377 -6.63 9.17 6.13
C HIS A 377 -6.20 9.57 4.72
N ILE A 378 -5.15 8.95 4.17
CA ILE A 378 -4.72 9.14 2.79
C ILE A 378 -5.27 8.01 1.91
N MET A 379 -5.15 6.77 2.37
CA MET A 379 -5.45 5.59 1.56
C MET A 379 -6.94 5.25 1.46
N HIS A 380 -7.80 5.71 2.38
CA HIS A 380 -9.26 5.48 2.35
C HIS A 380 -10.07 6.76 2.10
N ASN A 381 -9.41 7.89 1.88
CA ASN A 381 -10.09 9.13 1.54
C ASN A 381 -10.46 9.12 0.06
N LYS A 382 -11.76 8.96 -0.23
CA LYS A 382 -12.30 8.91 -1.60
C LYS A 382 -11.99 10.18 -2.39
N THR A 383 -11.96 11.34 -1.73
CA THR A 383 -11.59 12.61 -2.33
C THR A 383 -10.15 12.55 -2.82
N TYR A 384 -9.22 12.14 -1.96
CA TYR A 384 -7.81 12.04 -2.32
C TYR A 384 -7.57 10.99 -3.42
N GLN A 385 -8.20 9.80 -3.32
CA GLN A 385 -8.13 8.78 -4.36
C GLN A 385 -8.62 9.30 -5.71
N TYR A 386 -9.72 10.05 -5.73
CA TYR A 386 -10.24 10.64 -6.96
C TYR A 386 -9.27 11.66 -7.54
N LEU A 387 -8.75 12.58 -6.72
CA LEU A 387 -7.80 13.60 -7.17
C LEU A 387 -6.51 12.97 -7.72
N LEU A 388 -5.95 11.99 -7.02
CA LEU A 388 -4.77 11.22 -7.44
C LEU A 388 -5.02 10.47 -8.76
N ALA A 389 -6.17 9.81 -8.91
CA ALA A 389 -6.50 9.08 -10.14
C ALA A 389 -6.65 9.98 -11.38
N ASN A 390 -6.82 11.29 -11.18
CA ASN A 390 -6.98 12.28 -12.25
C ASN A 390 -5.81 13.27 -12.35
N GLY A 391 -4.70 13.04 -11.62
CA GLY A 391 -3.53 13.94 -11.64
C GLY A 391 -3.81 15.35 -11.10
N ARG A 392 -4.74 15.46 -10.13
CA ARG A 392 -5.22 16.72 -9.52
C ARG A 392 -4.84 16.81 -8.03
N GLU A 393 -3.72 16.23 -7.61
CA GLU A 393 -3.37 16.16 -6.17
C GLU A 393 -3.15 17.54 -5.55
N ASN A 394 -2.70 18.51 -6.35
CA ASN A 394 -2.51 19.91 -5.98
C ASN A 394 -3.81 20.59 -5.51
N GLU A 395 -4.98 20.05 -5.85
CA GLU A 395 -6.27 20.57 -5.40
C GLU A 395 -6.68 20.07 -4.01
N TYR A 396 -5.99 19.05 -3.46
CA TYR A 396 -6.35 18.46 -2.18
C TYR A 396 -6.23 19.46 -1.02
N LYS A 397 -7.32 19.60 -0.27
CA LYS A 397 -7.43 20.43 0.93
C LYS A 397 -7.70 19.56 2.15
N PRO A 398 -6.93 19.71 3.24
CA PRO A 398 -7.23 19.04 4.50
C PRO A 398 -8.56 19.54 5.08
N THR A 399 -9.19 18.73 5.93
CA THR A 399 -10.41 19.13 6.66
C THR A 399 -10.08 20.32 7.56
N GLN A 400 -10.77 21.44 7.39
CA GLN A 400 -10.46 22.69 8.09
C GLN A 400 -11.38 22.93 9.29
N TYR A 401 -12.62 22.48 9.20
CA TYR A 401 -13.67 22.76 10.18
C TYR A 401 -13.99 21.52 11.01
N PHE A 402 -14.22 21.73 12.30
CA PHE A 402 -14.37 20.67 13.29
C PHE A 402 -15.17 21.16 14.51
N ILE A 403 -15.58 20.22 15.35
CA ILE A 403 -16.22 20.51 16.64
C ILE A 403 -15.31 19.97 17.74
N THR A 404 -15.11 20.72 18.81
CA THR A 404 -14.49 20.21 20.04
C THR A 404 -15.52 20.06 21.14
N TYR A 405 -15.26 19.18 22.09
CA TYR A 405 -16.09 19.03 23.27
C TYR A 405 -15.28 18.67 24.51
N ASP A 406 -15.84 19.00 25.67
CA ASP A 406 -15.29 18.68 26.99
C ASP A 406 -16.46 18.45 27.97
N LEU A 407 -16.32 17.49 28.88
CA LEU A 407 -17.32 17.20 29.90
C LEU A 407 -16.78 17.51 31.29
N GLU A 408 -17.58 18.21 32.07
CA GLU A 408 -17.36 18.28 33.52
C GLU A 408 -18.15 17.16 34.20
N THR A 409 -17.57 16.60 35.25
CA THR A 409 -18.12 15.44 35.95
C THR A 409 -18.16 15.66 37.45
N VAL A 410 -19.10 14.97 38.10
CA VAL A 410 -19.20 14.93 39.56
C VAL A 410 -18.99 13.50 40.06
N PRO A 411 -18.19 13.31 41.12
CA PRO A 411 -17.99 11.99 41.70
C PRO A 411 -19.19 11.61 42.58
N LYS A 412 -19.64 10.37 42.43
CA LYS A 412 -20.49 9.66 43.38
C LYS A 412 -19.65 8.69 44.16
N ILE A 413 -19.72 8.74 45.48
CA ILE A 413 -18.99 7.80 46.34
C ILE A 413 -19.74 6.46 46.33
N VAL A 414 -19.09 5.39 45.88
CA VAL A 414 -19.70 4.06 45.75
C VAL A 414 -19.04 3.02 46.66
N ASN A 415 -17.75 3.17 46.96
CA ASN A 415 -17.03 2.35 47.96
C ASN A 415 -17.26 0.83 47.80
N LYS A 416 -17.23 0.34 46.56
CA LYS A 416 -17.59 -1.05 46.21
C LYS A 416 -16.35 -1.91 46.02
N LYS A 417 -16.29 -3.05 46.72
CA LYS A 417 -15.19 -4.01 46.62
C LYS A 417 -15.45 -5.01 45.48
N PHE A 418 -14.46 -5.22 44.62
CA PHE A 418 -14.48 -6.21 43.55
C PHE A 418 -13.36 -7.23 43.78
N GLY A 419 -13.72 -8.49 44.00
CA GLY A 419 -12.74 -9.53 44.33
C GLY A 419 -12.00 -9.29 45.65
N LYS A 420 -10.81 -9.88 45.80
CA LYS A 420 -10.03 -9.83 47.05
C LYS A 420 -9.24 -8.52 47.22
N SER A 421 -8.90 -7.84 46.13
CA SER A 421 -7.93 -6.72 46.11
C SER A 421 -8.33 -5.49 45.29
N SER A 422 -9.50 -5.47 44.64
CA SER A 422 -9.95 -4.29 43.88
C SER A 422 -11.05 -3.53 44.62
N TYR A 423 -10.98 -2.20 44.60
CA TYR A 423 -11.92 -1.33 45.29
C TYR A 423 -12.26 -0.12 44.41
N GLN A 424 -13.54 0.05 44.09
CA GLN A 424 -14.06 1.21 43.37
C GLN A 424 -14.53 2.24 44.40
N MET A 425 -13.76 3.32 44.55
CA MET A 425 -14.11 4.40 45.48
C MET A 425 -15.22 5.29 44.92
N TYR A 426 -15.14 5.63 43.64
CA TYR A 426 -16.02 6.60 42.99
C TYR A 426 -16.59 6.08 41.66
N GLU A 427 -17.74 6.64 41.28
CA GLU A 427 -18.35 6.55 39.95
C GLU A 427 -18.60 7.98 39.46
N LEU A 428 -18.19 8.29 38.24
CA LEU A 428 -18.30 9.65 37.69
C LEU A 428 -19.61 9.82 36.92
N PHE A 429 -20.29 10.94 37.14
CA PHE A 429 -21.51 11.31 36.42
C PHE A 429 -21.30 12.61 35.65
N PRO A 430 -21.78 12.71 34.40
CA PRO A 430 -21.66 13.93 33.63
C PRO A 430 -22.53 15.04 34.24
N LEU A 431 -21.91 16.20 34.45
CA LEU A 431 -22.54 17.41 34.99
C LEU A 431 -22.92 18.39 33.88
N SER A 432 -21.98 18.63 32.98
CA SER A 432 -22.16 19.54 31.85
C SER A 432 -21.27 19.11 30.69
N VAL A 433 -21.62 19.63 29.53
CA VAL A 433 -20.84 19.48 28.30
C VAL A 433 -20.76 20.83 27.60
N ALA A 434 -19.53 21.24 27.30
CA ALA A 434 -19.26 22.39 26.47
C ALA A 434 -18.80 21.90 25.10
N SER A 435 -19.19 22.60 24.05
CA SER A 435 -18.64 22.33 22.71
C SER A 435 -18.35 23.61 21.96
N THR A 436 -17.24 23.60 21.25
CA THR A 436 -16.82 24.73 20.39
C THR A 436 -16.86 24.27 18.95
N ILE A 437 -17.66 24.93 18.14
CA ILE A 437 -17.84 24.66 16.72
C ILE A 437 -16.97 25.67 15.96
N ARG A 438 -15.99 25.17 15.23
CA ARG A 438 -15.20 25.95 14.28
C ARG A 438 -15.76 25.68 12.89
N ASN A 439 -16.50 26.64 12.35
CA ASN A 439 -17.07 26.57 11.01
C ASN A 439 -16.54 27.74 10.15
N LYS A 440 -17.01 27.86 8.90
CA LYS A 440 -16.54 28.90 7.98
C LYS A 440 -16.87 30.33 8.44
N GLN A 441 -17.95 30.50 9.20
CA GLN A 441 -18.40 31.80 9.71
C GLN A 441 -17.62 32.24 10.97
N GLY A 442 -16.97 31.31 11.67
CA GLY A 442 -16.15 31.61 12.84
C GLY A 442 -16.27 30.55 13.94
N ILE A 443 -16.25 31.02 15.19
CA ILE A 443 -16.36 30.17 16.37
C ILE A 443 -17.73 30.37 17.01
N LYS A 444 -18.44 29.26 17.21
CA LYS A 444 -19.69 29.21 17.98
C LYS A 444 -19.51 28.29 19.18
N LYS A 445 -20.02 28.68 20.35
CA LYS A 445 -19.99 27.86 21.57
C LYS A 445 -21.40 27.40 21.92
N ILE A 446 -21.55 26.15 22.33
CA ILE A 446 -22.78 25.60 22.88
C ILE A 446 -22.48 24.96 24.23
N PHE A 447 -23.43 25.03 25.15
CA PHE A 447 -23.28 24.53 26.51
C PHE A 447 -24.60 23.89 26.98
N PHE A 448 -24.48 22.72 27.60
CA PHE A 448 -25.60 22.00 28.21
C PHE A 448 -25.16 21.47 29.58
N SER A 449 -26.05 21.51 30.56
CA SER A 449 -25.81 21.00 31.91
C SER A 449 -27.04 20.29 32.46
N GLN A 450 -26.91 19.69 33.65
CA GLN A 450 -28.05 19.11 34.37
C GLN A 450 -29.20 20.11 34.60
N GLN A 451 -28.96 21.43 34.58
CA GLN A 451 -30.02 22.44 34.65
C GLN A 451 -30.96 22.41 33.43
N ASN A 452 -30.51 21.84 32.30
CA ASN A 452 -31.35 21.62 31.12
C ASN A 452 -32.23 20.36 31.23
N GLY A 453 -32.14 19.62 32.33
CA GLY A 453 -32.85 18.37 32.59
C GLY A 453 -31.96 17.13 32.48
N GLU A 454 -32.45 15.99 32.99
CA GLU A 454 -31.68 14.73 33.05
C GLU A 454 -31.22 14.21 31.68
N ASN A 455 -31.89 14.61 30.60
CA ASN A 455 -31.57 14.22 29.23
C ASN A 455 -30.67 15.23 28.49
N PHE A 456 -29.96 16.12 29.20
CA PHE A 456 -29.14 17.17 28.58
C PHE A 456 -28.08 16.64 27.60
N ILE A 457 -27.50 15.45 27.84
CA ILE A 457 -26.57 14.80 26.89
C ILE A 457 -27.26 14.49 25.56
N VAL A 458 -28.52 14.04 25.59
CA VAL A 458 -29.30 13.78 24.38
C VAL A 458 -29.67 15.09 23.67
N GLN A 459 -30.01 16.14 24.44
CA GLN A 459 -30.26 17.47 23.87
C GLN A 459 -29.00 18.04 23.19
N TRP A 460 -27.84 17.91 23.85
CA TRP A 460 -26.55 18.27 23.32
C TRP A 460 -26.23 17.50 22.04
N LEU A 461 -26.37 16.17 22.01
CA LEU A 461 -26.12 15.36 20.81
C LEU A 461 -27.02 15.80 19.64
N ASN A 462 -28.30 16.09 19.88
CA ASN A 462 -29.19 16.63 18.85
C ASN A 462 -28.70 17.96 18.29
N GLN A 463 -28.24 18.88 19.15
CA GLN A 463 -27.68 20.14 18.70
C GLN A 463 -26.36 19.94 17.96
N LEU A 464 -25.49 19.07 18.46
CA LEU A 464 -24.20 18.73 17.87
C LEU A 464 -24.36 18.19 16.44
N PHE A 465 -25.34 17.34 16.19
CA PHE A 465 -25.62 16.84 14.83
C PHE A 465 -26.08 17.95 13.88
N LYS A 466 -26.84 18.95 14.35
CA LYS A 466 -27.23 20.11 13.52
C LYS A 466 -26.01 20.96 13.17
N GLU A 467 -25.13 21.22 14.14
CA GLU A 467 -23.89 21.97 13.86
C GLU A 467 -22.94 21.17 12.95
N ALA A 468 -22.89 19.85 13.12
CA ALA A 468 -22.07 18.97 12.29
C ALA A 468 -22.52 18.95 10.83
N GLU A 469 -23.82 19.12 10.54
CA GLU A 469 -24.32 19.27 9.18
C GLU A 469 -23.72 20.51 8.49
N GLN A 470 -23.69 21.65 9.20
CA GLN A 470 -23.06 22.87 8.69
C GLN A 470 -21.54 22.70 8.52
N VAL A 471 -20.85 22.09 9.50
CA VAL A 471 -19.41 21.81 9.39
C VAL A 471 -19.10 20.88 8.22
N ASN A 472 -19.96 19.89 7.95
CA ASN A 472 -19.82 19.00 6.79
C ASN A 472 -19.97 19.76 5.48
N ALA A 473 -20.95 20.68 5.39
CA ALA A 473 -21.15 21.52 4.21
C ALA A 473 -19.97 22.48 3.99
N ASP A 474 -19.44 23.07 5.05
CA ASP A 474 -18.32 24.01 4.99
C ASP A 474 -16.99 23.35 4.57
N ASN A 475 -16.85 22.05 4.80
CA ASN A 475 -15.68 21.26 4.39
C ASN A 475 -15.76 20.72 2.94
N GLN A 476 -16.88 20.93 2.22
CA GLN A 476 -17.02 20.48 0.83
C GLN A 476 -16.08 21.23 -0.12
N TYR A 477 -15.74 20.60 -1.25
CA TYR A 477 -14.98 21.23 -2.32
C TYR A 477 -15.88 22.15 -3.15
N LEU A 478 -15.41 23.36 -3.40
CA LEU A 478 -16.13 24.37 -4.19
C LEU A 478 -15.48 24.56 -5.56
N THR A 479 -16.30 24.76 -6.59
CA THR A 479 -15.89 25.20 -7.92
C THR A 479 -15.41 26.66 -7.90
N ALA A 480 -14.78 27.11 -8.98
CA ALA A 480 -14.40 28.52 -9.14
C ALA A 480 -15.58 29.51 -9.04
N ALA A 481 -16.82 29.04 -9.28
CA ALA A 481 -18.04 29.81 -9.13
C ALA A 481 -18.60 29.81 -7.68
N GLY A 482 -17.93 29.14 -6.74
CA GLY A 482 -18.33 29.07 -5.33
C GLY A 482 -19.44 28.07 -5.01
N THR A 483 -19.81 27.19 -5.94
CA THR A 483 -20.80 26.12 -5.75
C THR A 483 -20.10 24.79 -5.45
N ILE A 484 -20.79 23.82 -4.82
CA ILE A 484 -20.22 22.49 -4.52
C ILE A 484 -19.83 21.78 -5.82
N ASP A 485 -18.60 21.26 -5.90
CA ASP A 485 -18.14 20.45 -7.02
C ASP A 485 -18.61 19.00 -6.84
N GLU A 486 -19.76 18.67 -7.44
CA GLU A 486 -20.33 17.31 -7.39
C GLU A 486 -19.44 16.24 -8.05
N LYS A 487 -18.43 16.63 -8.83
CA LYS A 487 -17.50 15.68 -9.46
C LYS A 487 -16.46 15.16 -8.47
N ILE A 488 -16.18 15.90 -7.39
CA ILE A 488 -15.22 15.51 -6.37
C ILE A 488 -15.98 14.80 -5.24
N PRO A 489 -15.85 13.48 -5.08
CA PRO A 489 -16.55 12.78 -4.01
C PRO A 489 -15.97 13.21 -2.66
N TYR A 490 -16.80 13.83 -1.81
CA TYR A 490 -16.47 14.10 -0.41
C TYR A 490 -17.24 13.15 0.51
N SER A 491 -16.52 12.32 1.26
CA SER A 491 -17.13 11.33 2.16
C SER A 491 -16.40 11.23 3.51
N VAL A 492 -15.82 12.33 3.96
CA VAL A 492 -15.09 12.38 5.24
C VAL A 492 -16.10 12.58 6.37
N GLU A 493 -15.96 11.83 7.46
CA GLU A 493 -16.79 12.03 8.65
C GLU A 493 -16.41 13.32 9.37
N VAL A 494 -17.41 14.04 9.90
CA VAL A 494 -17.19 15.30 10.61
C VAL A 494 -16.42 15.04 11.90
N PRO A 495 -15.23 15.66 12.08
CA PRO A 495 -14.41 15.43 13.26
C PRO A 495 -15.00 16.12 14.50
N ILE A 496 -15.24 15.32 15.54
CA ILE A 496 -15.61 15.75 16.89
C ILE A 496 -14.45 15.39 17.81
N VAL A 497 -13.71 16.40 18.28
CA VAL A 497 -12.41 16.22 18.94
C VAL A 497 -12.52 16.51 20.43
N GLY A 498 -12.20 15.53 21.26
CA GLY A 498 -12.04 15.72 22.71
C GLY A 498 -10.57 15.64 23.12
N PHE A 499 -10.23 16.13 24.30
CA PHE A 499 -8.85 16.06 24.82
C PHE A 499 -8.77 15.05 25.97
N ASN A 500 -7.97 13.98 25.82
CA ASN A 500 -7.93 12.85 26.76
C ASN A 500 -9.31 12.18 26.92
N SER A 501 -10.14 12.28 25.89
CA SER A 501 -11.53 11.85 25.88
C SER A 501 -11.72 10.35 25.70
N SER A 502 -10.70 9.65 25.15
CA SER A 502 -10.79 8.23 24.79
C SER A 502 -11.04 7.32 25.99
N ARG A 503 -10.53 7.69 27.16
CA ARG A 503 -10.69 6.95 28.41
C ARG A 503 -11.83 7.48 29.28
N PHE A 504 -12.03 8.79 29.27
CA PHE A 504 -12.91 9.47 30.23
C PHE A 504 -14.24 9.82 29.56
N ASP A 505 -14.28 10.90 28.79
CA ASP A 505 -15.50 11.48 28.25
C ASP A 505 -16.34 10.49 27.44
N ILE A 506 -15.70 9.78 26.51
CA ILE A 506 -16.40 8.86 25.62
C ILE A 506 -17.10 7.76 26.43
N SER A 507 -16.48 7.26 27.50
CA SER A 507 -17.08 6.22 28.35
C SER A 507 -18.40 6.68 29.01
N LEU A 508 -18.53 7.99 29.27
CA LEU A 508 -19.71 8.59 29.88
C LEU A 508 -20.84 8.79 28.88
N ILE A 509 -20.50 9.05 27.61
CA ILE A 509 -21.48 9.40 26.56
C ILE A 509 -21.80 8.26 25.58
N ILE A 510 -21.01 7.19 25.54
CA ILE A 510 -21.14 6.10 24.55
C ILE A 510 -22.52 5.43 24.57
N SER A 511 -23.12 5.28 25.76
CA SER A 511 -24.47 4.71 25.92
C SER A 511 -25.55 5.57 25.25
N TYR A 512 -25.33 6.88 25.13
CA TYR A 512 -26.23 7.83 24.46
C TYR A 512 -26.00 7.90 22.94
N MET A 513 -24.89 7.34 22.43
CA MET A 513 -24.56 7.29 21.00
C MET A 513 -25.27 6.16 20.23
N GLN A 514 -26.16 5.42 20.89
CA GLN A 514 -26.98 4.40 20.26
C GLN A 514 -28.46 4.61 20.59
N CYS A 515 -29.22 5.04 19.58
CA CYS A 515 -30.66 5.26 19.73
C CYS A 515 -31.42 5.01 18.41
N LYS A 516 -32.70 5.38 18.39
CA LYS A 516 -33.51 5.29 17.18
C LYS A 516 -33.00 6.19 16.05
N ASP A 517 -32.49 7.37 16.36
CA ASP A 517 -32.10 8.40 15.38
C ASP A 517 -30.64 8.27 14.88
N TRP A 518 -29.74 7.74 15.70
CA TRP A 518 -28.33 7.51 15.34
C TRP A 518 -27.76 6.20 15.92
N THR A 519 -26.72 5.67 15.27
CA THR A 519 -26.08 4.40 15.64
C THR A 519 -24.58 4.45 15.46
N ILE A 520 -23.86 3.80 16.37
CA ILE A 520 -22.43 3.55 16.23
C ILE A 520 -22.22 2.60 15.05
N THR A 521 -21.46 3.04 14.04
CA THR A 521 -21.11 2.24 12.86
C THR A 521 -19.68 1.71 12.90
N ASN A 522 -18.81 2.34 13.69
CA ASN A 522 -17.44 1.89 13.87
C ASN A 522 -16.94 2.25 15.28
N TYR A 523 -16.16 1.36 15.86
CA TYR A 523 -15.54 1.50 17.17
C TYR A 523 -14.11 0.96 17.09
N THR A 524 -13.13 1.79 17.43
CA THR A 524 -11.72 1.42 17.47
C THR A 524 -11.17 1.69 18.86
N GLY A 525 -10.63 0.66 19.51
CA GLY A 525 -10.09 0.76 20.87
C GLY A 525 -10.34 -0.52 21.67
N SER A 526 -10.00 -0.47 22.96
CA SER A 526 -10.40 -1.52 23.90
C SER A 526 -11.73 -1.14 24.59
N PRO A 527 -12.37 -2.04 25.34
CA PRO A 527 -13.55 -1.70 26.13
C PRO A 527 -13.33 -0.56 27.14
N SER A 528 -12.08 -0.32 27.56
CA SER A 528 -11.72 0.72 28.52
C SER A 528 -11.15 1.99 27.88
N THR A 529 -10.82 1.96 26.59
CA THR A 529 -10.25 3.10 25.85
C THR A 529 -10.80 3.14 24.43
N ALA A 530 -11.77 4.01 24.19
CA ALA A 530 -12.37 4.25 22.89
C ALA A 530 -11.54 5.29 22.12
N LYS A 531 -10.56 4.85 21.34
CA LYS A 531 -9.69 5.75 20.57
C LYS A 531 -10.46 6.51 19.49
N LEU A 532 -11.45 5.86 18.88
CA LEU A 532 -12.25 6.42 17.80
C LEU A 532 -13.63 5.78 17.76
N ILE A 533 -14.66 6.61 17.61
CA ILE A 533 -16.05 6.16 17.41
C ILE A 533 -16.66 6.91 16.22
N ILE A 534 -17.28 6.19 15.29
CA ILE A 534 -18.06 6.78 14.20
C ILE A 534 -19.54 6.55 14.49
N VAL A 535 -20.28 7.66 14.60
CA VAL A 535 -21.72 7.65 14.83
C VAL A 535 -22.42 8.15 13.56
N HIS A 536 -23.36 7.35 13.06
CA HIS A 536 -24.16 7.65 11.88
C HIS A 536 -25.56 8.10 12.28
N HIS A 537 -25.93 9.31 11.89
CA HIS A 537 -27.29 9.82 12.02
C HIS A 537 -28.14 9.32 10.86
N LYS A 538 -29.15 8.49 11.15
CA LYS A 538 -29.89 7.73 10.13
C LYS A 538 -30.70 8.63 9.19
N LYS A 539 -31.35 9.67 9.72
CA LYS A 539 -32.20 10.59 8.92
C LYS A 539 -31.39 11.60 8.09
N LEU A 540 -30.44 12.29 8.72
CA LEU A 540 -29.55 13.27 8.06
C LEU A 540 -28.54 12.61 7.11
N ASN A 541 -28.39 11.29 7.17
CA ASN A 541 -27.33 10.53 6.47
C ASN A 541 -25.92 11.09 6.72
N LEU A 542 -25.70 11.65 7.91
CA LEU A 542 -24.46 12.30 8.31
C LEU A 542 -23.67 11.39 9.25
N LYS A 543 -22.36 11.31 9.04
CA LYS A 543 -21.44 10.58 9.94
C LYS A 543 -20.54 11.57 10.66
N VAL A 544 -20.50 11.44 11.98
CA VAL A 544 -19.57 12.18 12.85
C VAL A 544 -18.56 11.21 13.44
N LYS A 545 -17.34 11.69 13.63
CA LYS A 545 -16.21 10.90 14.13
C LYS A 545 -15.71 11.51 15.42
N PHE A 546 -16.02 10.87 16.54
CA PHE A 546 -15.45 11.17 17.83
C PHE A 546 -14.02 10.64 17.89
N VAL A 547 -13.08 11.50 18.23
CA VAL A 547 -11.66 11.16 18.32
C VAL A 547 -10.99 11.94 19.44
N ASP A 548 -10.06 11.28 20.12
CA ASP A 548 -9.21 11.92 21.13
C ASP A 548 -8.00 12.57 20.45
N MET A 549 -7.76 13.84 20.75
CA MET A 549 -6.59 14.59 20.27
C MET A 549 -5.27 13.90 20.65
N LEU A 550 -5.20 13.26 21.83
CA LEU A 550 -4.03 12.50 22.28
C LEU A 550 -3.82 11.19 21.49
N THR A 551 -4.72 10.82 20.58
CA THR A 551 -4.47 9.74 19.62
C THR A 551 -3.47 10.14 18.55
N TYR A 552 -3.38 11.45 18.25
CA TYR A 552 -2.48 12.00 17.23
C TYR A 552 -1.25 12.68 17.83
N LEU A 553 -1.29 13.00 19.13
CA LEU A 553 -0.22 13.68 19.85
C LEU A 553 0.46 12.74 20.84
N GLN A 554 1.71 13.03 21.20
CA GLN A 554 2.32 12.41 22.37
C GLN A 554 1.54 12.81 23.63
N PRO A 555 1.42 11.93 24.65
CA PRO A 555 0.74 12.26 25.89
C PRO A 555 1.30 13.55 26.50
N MET A 556 0.44 14.56 26.64
CA MET A 556 0.79 15.87 27.19
C MET A 556 -0.40 16.51 27.89
N GLU A 557 -0.15 17.56 28.67
CA GLU A 557 -1.21 18.33 29.32
C GLU A 557 -1.91 19.28 28.34
N LEU A 558 -3.19 19.55 28.58
CA LEU A 558 -3.99 20.46 27.75
C LEU A 558 -3.35 21.86 27.64
N LYS A 559 -2.77 22.36 28.74
CA LYS A 559 -2.06 23.63 28.78
C LYS A 559 -0.88 23.65 27.81
N GLN A 560 -0.09 22.58 27.77
CA GLN A 560 1.04 22.46 26.88
C GLN A 560 0.58 22.32 25.42
N ALA A 561 -0.44 21.50 25.16
CA ALA A 561 -1.02 21.37 23.83
C ALA A 561 -1.57 22.71 23.30
N ALA A 562 -2.27 23.48 24.13
CA ALA A 562 -2.80 24.78 23.75
C ALA A 562 -1.68 25.81 23.50
N LYS A 563 -0.56 25.72 24.21
CA LYS A 563 0.63 26.55 23.95
C LYS A 563 1.33 26.17 22.64
N ASP A 564 1.43 24.88 22.34
CA ASP A 564 2.16 24.38 21.18
C ASP A 564 1.37 24.51 19.87
N PHE A 565 0.04 24.43 19.93
CA PHE A 565 -0.84 24.37 18.75
C PHE A 565 -1.88 25.49 18.67
N GLY A 566 -2.00 26.36 19.68
CA GLY A 566 -3.01 27.43 19.71
C GLY A 566 -2.53 28.72 19.04
N ASP A 567 -3.34 29.24 18.11
CA ASP A 567 -3.14 30.59 17.55
C ASP A 567 -3.66 31.64 18.55
N GLY A 568 -2.74 32.27 19.30
CA GLY A 568 -3.07 33.34 20.26
C GLY A 568 -3.47 32.86 21.65
N TYR A 569 -2.78 31.83 22.17
CA TYR A 569 -2.99 31.29 23.53
C TYR A 569 -3.07 32.39 24.61
N ASP A 570 -4.22 32.53 25.24
CA ASP A 570 -4.32 33.14 26.56
C ASP A 570 -4.32 32.04 27.63
N ASP A 571 -3.61 32.27 28.73
CA ASP A 571 -3.42 31.24 29.78
C ASP A 571 -4.69 31.05 30.65
N LYS A 572 -5.87 31.32 30.08
CA LYS A 572 -7.15 31.34 30.80
C LYS A 572 -7.88 30.01 30.63
N LYS A 573 -7.38 28.98 31.32
CA LYS A 573 -8.23 27.81 31.60
C LYS A 573 -9.19 28.19 32.72
N GLY A 574 -10.50 28.05 32.48
CA GLY A 574 -11.53 28.25 33.51
C GLY A 574 -11.27 27.38 34.75
N LEU A 575 -11.57 27.93 35.92
CA LEU A 575 -11.37 27.27 37.21
C LEU A 575 -12.67 26.57 37.63
N PHE A 576 -12.55 25.30 38.02
CA PHE A 576 -13.69 24.50 38.46
C PHE A 576 -13.47 23.96 39.89
N PRO A 577 -14.39 24.20 40.85
CA PRO A 577 -14.23 23.75 42.24
C PRO A 577 -14.71 22.31 42.40
N TYR A 578 -13.84 21.36 42.02
CA TYR A 578 -14.17 19.93 41.93
C TYR A 578 -14.68 19.29 43.23
N GLU A 579 -14.26 19.77 44.40
CA GLU A 579 -14.62 19.17 45.70
C GLU A 579 -15.95 19.72 46.27
N CYS A 580 -16.48 20.80 45.70
CA CYS A 580 -17.75 21.40 46.14
C CYS A 580 -18.98 20.69 45.58
N PHE A 581 -18.80 19.96 44.47
CA PHE A 581 -19.89 19.26 43.81
C PHE A 581 -19.85 17.75 44.10
N ASN A 582 -21.01 17.20 44.46
CA ASN A 582 -21.29 15.78 44.48
C ASN A 582 -22.73 15.53 43.98
N THR A 583 -23.10 14.28 43.76
CA THR A 583 -24.44 13.95 43.24
C THR A 583 -25.59 14.42 44.12
N ASP A 584 -25.36 14.67 45.41
CA ASP A 584 -26.41 14.99 46.38
C ASP A 584 -26.64 16.50 46.49
N ASN A 585 -25.60 17.31 46.26
CA ASN A 585 -25.66 18.77 46.44
C ASN A 585 -25.60 19.57 45.12
N VAL A 586 -25.34 18.93 43.98
CA VAL A 586 -25.03 19.61 42.72
C VAL A 586 -26.11 20.62 42.29
N ASN A 587 -27.38 20.27 42.40
CA ASN A 587 -28.49 21.16 42.02
C ASN A 587 -28.61 22.36 42.97
N GLU A 588 -28.40 22.15 44.26
CA GLU A 588 -28.42 23.22 45.26
C GLU A 588 -27.25 24.18 45.02
N VAL A 589 -26.04 23.64 44.86
CA VAL A 589 -24.83 24.43 44.65
C VAL A 589 -24.90 25.22 43.35
N LEU A 590 -25.36 24.62 42.24
CA LEU A 590 -25.54 25.30 40.96
C LEU A 590 -26.67 26.36 40.96
N SER A 591 -27.57 26.34 41.95
CA SER A 591 -28.67 27.32 42.07
C SER A 591 -28.27 28.60 42.82
N LYS A 592 -27.07 28.62 43.43
CA LYS A 592 -26.57 29.78 44.17
C LYS A 592 -26.16 30.89 43.20
N SER A 593 -26.52 32.12 43.55
CA SER A 593 -26.09 33.34 42.84
C SER A 593 -24.76 33.90 43.35
N GLU A 594 -24.25 33.38 44.47
CA GLU A 594 -23.01 33.82 45.08
C GLU A 594 -21.79 33.12 44.46
N PRO A 595 -20.67 33.82 44.25
CA PRO A 595 -19.45 33.20 43.73
C PRO A 595 -18.83 32.23 44.74
N PHE A 596 -18.16 31.19 44.24
CA PHE A 596 -17.39 30.28 45.09
C PHE A 596 -16.28 31.02 45.82
N SER A 597 -16.04 30.64 47.08
CA SER A 597 -14.94 31.16 47.88
C SER A 597 -13.60 30.61 47.39
N MET A 598 -12.49 31.22 47.81
CA MET A 598 -11.16 30.75 47.43
C MET A 598 -10.86 29.34 47.98
N GLU A 599 -11.46 28.97 49.12
CA GLU A 599 -11.24 27.66 49.74
C GLU A 599 -11.91 26.53 48.97
N ASP A 600 -12.97 26.82 48.24
CA ASP A 600 -13.73 25.89 47.41
C ASP A 600 -12.91 25.30 46.24
N PHE A 601 -11.83 25.98 45.85
CA PHE A 601 -10.92 25.52 44.79
C PHE A 601 -9.73 24.69 45.32
N ASN A 602 -9.65 24.46 46.63
CA ASN A 602 -8.57 23.64 47.18
C ASN A 602 -8.74 22.17 46.77
N SER A 603 -7.63 21.50 46.47
CA SER A 603 -7.62 20.05 46.23
C SER A 603 -7.00 19.33 47.41
N SER A 604 -7.82 18.56 48.14
CA SER A 604 -7.39 17.63 49.17
C SER A 604 -6.52 16.51 48.60
N LEU A 605 -6.83 16.04 47.38
CA LEU A 605 -6.09 14.97 46.69
C LEU A 605 -4.67 15.40 46.30
N LYS A 606 -4.54 16.57 45.64
CA LYS A 606 -3.24 17.10 45.22
C LYS A 606 -2.53 17.88 46.33
N LYS A 607 -3.22 18.15 47.45
CA LYS A 607 -2.79 19.04 48.54
C LYS A 607 -2.38 20.43 48.02
N THR A 608 -3.13 20.94 47.05
CA THR A 608 -2.86 22.24 46.40
C THR A 608 -3.93 23.25 46.77
N LYS A 609 -3.50 24.51 46.90
CA LYS A 609 -4.39 25.67 47.06
C LYS A 609 -4.35 26.52 45.79
N ILE A 610 -5.46 27.17 45.45
CA ILE A 610 -5.50 28.13 44.36
C ILE A 610 -4.65 29.37 44.71
N SER A 611 -4.04 30.01 43.72
CA SER A 611 -3.32 31.27 43.93
C SER A 611 -4.30 32.45 43.95
N GLN A 612 -3.95 33.54 44.65
CA GLN A 612 -4.78 34.76 44.68
C GLN A 612 -5.01 35.31 43.26
N LYS A 613 -4.00 35.20 42.39
CA LYS A 613 -4.04 35.67 41.01
C LYS A 613 -5.05 34.86 40.19
N ASP A 614 -5.03 33.53 40.33
CA ASP A 614 -5.96 32.67 39.59
C ASP A 614 -7.39 32.86 40.10
N TYR A 615 -7.58 32.99 41.42
CA TYR A 615 -8.89 33.28 41.99
C TYR A 615 -9.46 34.62 41.52
N GLN A 616 -8.63 35.64 41.26
CA GLN A 616 -9.11 36.91 40.71
C GLN A 616 -9.60 36.81 39.25
N ILE A 617 -9.19 35.78 38.51
CA ILE A 617 -9.64 35.53 37.14
C ILE A 617 -11.04 34.88 37.14
N TYR A 618 -11.30 33.99 38.11
CA TYR A 618 -12.57 33.25 38.21
C TYR A 618 -13.84 34.11 38.19
N PRO A 619 -13.99 35.20 38.99
CA PRO A 619 -15.20 36.02 38.98
C PRO A 619 -15.47 36.74 37.67
N GLU A 620 -14.45 36.96 36.83
CA GLU A 620 -14.63 37.51 35.49
C GLU A 620 -15.04 36.41 34.49
N ASP A 621 -14.48 35.19 34.62
CA ASP A 621 -14.85 34.03 33.79
C ASP A 621 -16.24 33.48 34.12
N ALA A 622 -16.74 33.73 35.34
CA ALA A 622 -18.05 33.26 35.81
C ALA A 622 -19.22 34.21 35.49
N LYS A 623 -18.96 35.38 34.92
CA LYS A 623 -19.98 36.32 34.39
C LYS A 623 -20.46 35.86 33.02
#